data_AF-A0A016SUG2-F1
#
_entry.id   AF-A0A016SUG2-F1
#
_cell.length_a   1.000
_cell.length_b   1.000
_cell.length_c   1.000
_cell.angle_alpha   90.00
_cell.angle_beta   90.00
_cell.angle_gamma   90.00
#
_symmetry.space_group_name_H-M   'P 1'
#
loop_
_entity.id
_entity.type
_entity.pdbx_description
1 polymer ?
#
loop_
_entity_poly.entity_id
_entity_poly.type
_entity_poly.pdbx_seq_one_letter_code
_entity_poly.pdbx_strand_id
1 'polypeptide(L)'
;MSSTLPNATTTTARPTRKPWPKPNCGNPALTNELRRVFLDMHNDFRGRLARGQTEVSAGWGIAPPAALMYRMKYDCNAESYAQQSVANCRRTELPAYARGGHKQNLFVLNLANANPKAVIHYALSQWWSQLARFGMRSNMMFYQSEYRRGARNVLKWAKGSLRQPARVSHSSSLFRVPTWTV
;
A
#
# COMPACT_ATOMS: atom_id res chain seq x y z
N MET A 1 44.99 30.14 25.81
CA MET A 1 43.61 29.65 26.03
C MET A 1 42.82 29.91 24.75
N SER A 2 42.48 28.88 23.98
CA SER A 2 41.51 28.98 22.88
C SER A 2 40.84 27.63 22.72
N SER A 3 39.62 27.56 23.24
CA SER A 3 38.71 26.41 23.16
C SER A 3 37.68 26.70 22.08
N THR A 4 37.80 26.00 20.94
CA THR A 4 36.86 26.04 19.82
C THR A 4 35.67 25.14 20.16
N LEU A 5 34.47 25.71 20.26
CA LEU A 5 33.21 24.97 20.39
C LEU A 5 32.80 24.40 19.02
N PRO A 6 32.37 23.11 18.92
CA PRO A 6 31.88 22.55 17.67
C PRO A 6 30.45 23.04 17.36
N ASN A 7 30.28 23.45 16.10
CA ASN A 7 29.05 23.96 15.52
C ASN A 7 27.94 22.88 15.54
N ALA A 8 26.93 23.07 16.38
CA ALA A 8 25.78 22.19 16.48
C ALA A 8 24.98 22.24 15.17
N THR A 9 24.97 21.13 14.43
CA THR A 9 24.17 20.98 13.22
C THR A 9 22.69 20.87 13.60
N THR A 10 21.96 21.99 13.49
CA THR A 10 20.51 22.04 13.66
C THR A 10 19.84 21.17 12.60
N THR A 11 19.55 19.92 12.94
CA THR A 11 18.66 19.07 12.14
C THR A 11 17.24 19.59 12.32
N THR A 12 16.78 20.43 11.39
CA THR A 12 15.39 20.89 11.34
C THR A 12 14.47 19.67 11.24
N ALA A 13 13.78 19.35 12.34
CA ALA A 13 12.73 18.33 12.36
C ALA A 13 11.64 18.73 11.35
N ARG A 14 11.51 17.93 10.29
CA ARG A 14 10.54 18.12 9.21
C ARG A 14 9.12 18.19 9.81
N PRO A 15 8.25 19.12 9.37
CA PRO A 15 6.93 19.29 9.96
C PRO A 15 6.12 17.99 9.88
N THR A 16 5.77 17.47 11.05
CA THR A 16 4.87 16.33 11.20
C THR A 16 3.47 16.77 10.80
N ARG A 17 3.11 16.59 9.52
CA ARG A 17 1.73 16.77 9.07
C ARG A 17 0.82 15.93 9.98
N LYS A 18 -0.23 16.56 10.52
CA LYS A 18 -1.19 15.92 11.44
C LYS A 18 -1.62 14.54 10.88
N PRO A 19 -1.69 13.50 11.71
CA PRO A 19 -2.21 12.21 11.29
C PRO A 19 -3.56 12.37 10.61
N TRP A 20 -3.81 11.58 9.55
CA TRP A 20 -5.15 11.53 8.97
C TRP A 20 -6.16 11.12 10.04
N PRO A 21 -7.40 11.61 9.97
CA PRO A 21 -8.45 11.18 10.88
C PRO A 21 -8.60 9.66 10.83
N LYS A 22 -8.94 9.07 11.97
CA LYS A 22 -9.13 7.61 12.08
C LYS A 22 -10.18 7.18 11.06
N PRO A 23 -9.92 6.12 10.27
CA PRO A 23 -10.92 5.58 9.36
C PRO A 23 -12.19 5.20 10.12
N ASN A 24 -13.32 5.71 9.69
CA ASN A 24 -14.63 5.34 10.21
C ASN A 24 -15.59 5.23 9.04
N CYS A 25 -15.90 4.00 8.65
CA CYS A 25 -16.93 3.72 7.66
C CYS A 25 -18.03 2.94 8.40
N GLY A 26 -19.29 3.32 8.21
CA GLY A 26 -20.42 2.76 8.96
C GLY A 26 -20.71 1.27 8.72
N ASN A 27 -19.89 0.57 7.93
CA ASN A 27 -20.05 -0.85 7.69
C ASN A 27 -19.46 -1.68 8.85
N PRO A 28 -20.26 -2.55 9.52
CA PRO A 28 -19.78 -3.41 10.60
C PRO A 28 -18.86 -4.56 10.13
N ALA A 29 -18.88 -4.94 8.85
CA ALA A 29 -18.11 -6.07 8.32
C ALA A 29 -16.59 -5.86 8.38
N LEU A 30 -16.14 -4.61 8.48
CA LEU A 30 -14.75 -4.27 8.74
C LEU A 30 -14.68 -3.38 9.98
N THR A 31 -13.86 -3.75 10.96
CA THR A 31 -13.72 -2.93 12.18
C THR A 31 -12.78 -1.74 11.95
N ASN A 32 -12.95 -0.67 12.73
CA ASN A 32 -12.07 0.51 12.66
C ASN A 32 -10.60 0.16 12.96
N GLU A 33 -10.34 -0.88 13.74
CA GLU A 33 -8.98 -1.38 13.98
C GLU A 33 -8.36 -1.93 12.68
N LEU A 34 -9.07 -2.78 11.95
CA LEU A 34 -8.57 -3.34 10.69
C LEU A 34 -8.37 -2.25 9.62
N ARG A 35 -9.28 -1.26 9.56
CA ARG A 35 -9.13 -0.09 8.69
C ARG A 35 -7.83 0.67 8.99
N ARG A 36 -7.51 0.84 10.27
CA ARG A 36 -6.26 1.48 10.71
C ARG A 36 -5.04 0.67 10.30
N VAL A 37 -5.06 -0.66 10.47
CA VAL A 37 -3.96 -1.53 10.04
C VAL A 37 -3.67 -1.36 8.54
N PHE A 38 -4.71 -1.33 7.70
CA PHE A 38 -4.52 -1.04 6.27
C PHE A 38 -3.86 0.31 6.04
N LEU A 39 -4.41 1.39 6.61
CA LEU A 39 -3.94 2.73 6.37
C LEU A 39 -2.50 2.94 6.87
N ASP A 40 -2.22 2.51 8.09
CA ASP A 40 -0.95 2.73 8.76
C ASP A 40 0.16 1.94 8.04
N MET A 41 -0.10 0.69 7.66
CA MET A 41 0.94 -0.12 7.05
C MET A 41 1.27 0.32 5.62
N HIS A 42 0.29 0.72 4.80
CA HIS A 42 0.59 1.34 3.49
C HIS A 42 1.41 2.62 3.65
N ASN A 43 1.07 3.47 4.63
CA ASN A 43 1.78 4.72 4.87
C ASN A 43 3.20 4.48 5.40
N ASP A 44 3.41 3.47 6.23
CA ASP A 44 4.74 3.06 6.69
C ASP A 44 5.62 2.61 5.51
N PHE A 45 5.12 1.67 4.70
CA PHE A 45 5.77 1.20 3.49
C PHE A 45 6.14 2.36 2.54
N ARG A 46 5.17 3.24 2.23
CA ARG A 46 5.40 4.43 1.40
C ARG A 46 6.41 5.39 2.03
N GLY A 47 6.40 5.52 3.36
CA GLY A 47 7.35 6.35 4.10
C GLY A 47 8.78 5.79 4.08
N ARG A 48 8.94 4.46 4.11
CA ARG A 48 10.24 3.79 3.93
C ARG A 48 10.77 3.95 2.51
N LEU A 49 9.92 3.72 1.50
CA LEU A 49 10.27 3.95 0.10
C LEU A 49 10.65 5.41 -0.16
N ALA A 50 9.91 6.36 0.41
CA ALA A 50 10.19 7.79 0.24
C ALA A 50 11.56 8.19 0.80
N ARG A 51 12.04 7.51 1.85
CA ARG A 51 13.38 7.74 2.42
C ARG A 51 14.50 7.10 1.59
N GLY A 52 14.21 6.11 0.75
CA GLY A 52 15.21 5.48 -0.13
C GLY A 52 16.31 4.71 0.61
N GLN A 53 16.01 4.16 1.80
CA GLN A 53 17.03 3.56 2.68
C GLN A 53 16.92 2.04 2.82
N THR A 54 15.72 1.46 2.66
CA THR A 54 15.43 0.08 3.10
C THR A 54 14.75 -0.78 2.04
N GLU A 55 14.20 -0.17 1.00
CA GLU A 55 13.40 -0.89 0.00
C GLU A 55 14.29 -1.41 -1.12
N VAL A 56 14.55 -2.72 -1.12
CA VAL A 56 15.35 -3.38 -2.17
C VAL A 56 14.50 -3.56 -3.43
N SER A 57 15.11 -3.33 -4.59
CA SER A 57 14.59 -3.62 -5.92
C SER A 57 15.46 -4.70 -6.56
N ALA A 58 14.86 -5.85 -6.89
CA ALA A 58 15.60 -7.00 -7.43
C ALA A 58 16.44 -6.61 -8.66
N GLY A 59 17.75 -6.82 -8.62
CA GLY A 59 18.66 -6.51 -9.72
C GLY A 59 18.99 -5.02 -9.91
N TRP A 60 18.44 -4.13 -9.09
CA TRP A 60 18.65 -2.66 -9.19
C TRP A 60 19.17 -2.01 -7.89
N GLY A 61 19.38 -2.80 -6.84
CA GLY A 61 19.86 -2.31 -5.54
C GLY A 61 18.74 -1.70 -4.70
N ILE A 62 19.06 -0.68 -3.91
CA ILE A 62 18.07 0.04 -3.09
C ILE A 62 17.28 0.99 -3.98
N ALA A 63 15.95 1.00 -3.86
CA ALA A 63 15.08 1.91 -4.59
C ALA A 63 15.40 3.37 -4.20
N PRO A 64 15.49 4.29 -5.19
CA PRO A 64 15.85 5.66 -4.90
C PRO A 64 14.77 6.36 -4.06
N PRO A 65 15.14 7.37 -3.26
CA PRO A 65 14.19 8.14 -2.48
C PRO A 65 13.18 8.83 -3.40
N ALA A 66 11.91 8.83 -3.00
CA ALA A 66 10.86 9.49 -3.76
C ALA A 66 10.79 10.98 -3.39
N ALA A 67 11.04 11.85 -4.36
CA ALA A 67 10.91 13.31 -4.19
C ALA A 67 9.50 13.73 -3.75
N LEU A 68 8.47 13.00 -4.21
CA LEU A 68 7.06 13.32 -3.94
C LEU A 68 6.25 12.05 -3.64
N MET A 69 6.16 11.68 -2.35
CA MET A 69 5.32 10.58 -1.88
C MET A 69 4.19 11.09 -0.98
N TYR A 70 2.95 11.04 -1.47
CA TYR A 70 1.79 11.46 -0.68
C TYR A 70 1.39 10.41 0.35
N ARG A 71 0.96 10.88 1.53
CA ARG A 71 0.32 10.03 2.54
C ARG A 71 -1.07 9.64 2.05
N MET A 72 -1.36 8.35 2.05
CA MET A 72 -2.66 7.80 1.67
C MET A 72 -3.71 8.19 2.70
N LYS A 73 -4.93 8.50 2.24
CA LYS A 73 -6.12 8.73 3.08
C LYS A 73 -7.08 7.55 2.86
N TYR A 74 -7.77 7.15 3.92
CA TYR A 74 -8.80 6.12 3.83
C TYR A 74 -10.07 6.69 3.19
N ASP A 75 -10.68 5.92 2.28
CA ASP A 75 -11.91 6.28 1.58
C ASP A 75 -12.94 5.15 1.73
N CYS A 76 -14.11 5.49 2.24
CA CYS A 76 -15.19 4.54 2.48
C CYS A 76 -15.87 4.06 1.20
N ASN A 77 -15.83 4.82 0.10
CA ASN A 77 -16.35 4.37 -1.19
C ASN A 77 -15.49 3.23 -1.73
N ALA A 78 -14.16 3.41 -1.68
CA ALA A 78 -13.19 2.38 -1.99
C ALA A 78 -13.39 1.09 -1.17
N GLU A 79 -13.71 1.22 0.13
CA GLU A 79 -14.05 0.08 1.00
C GLU A 79 -15.35 -0.62 0.56
N SER A 80 -16.40 0.13 0.21
CA SER A 80 -17.67 -0.47 -0.23
C SER A 80 -17.48 -1.32 -1.49
N TYR A 81 -16.74 -0.83 -2.48
CA TYR A 81 -16.39 -1.62 -3.67
C TYR A 81 -15.52 -2.85 -3.32
N ALA A 82 -14.65 -2.74 -2.31
CA ALA A 82 -13.92 -3.88 -1.75
C ALA A 82 -14.84 -4.96 -1.25
N GLN A 83 -15.77 -4.56 -0.38
CA GLN A 83 -16.71 -5.44 0.28
C GLN A 83 -17.61 -6.15 -0.74
N GLN A 84 -18.08 -5.44 -1.76
CA GLN A 84 -18.85 -6.03 -2.85
C GLN A 84 -18.05 -7.08 -3.65
N SER A 85 -16.75 -6.84 -3.89
CA SER A 85 -15.88 -7.81 -4.55
C SER A 85 -15.70 -9.09 -3.73
N VAL A 86 -15.61 -8.98 -2.41
CA VAL A 86 -15.25 -10.10 -1.52
C VAL A 86 -16.48 -10.84 -1.01
N ALA A 87 -17.62 -10.16 -0.86
CA ALA A 87 -18.90 -10.76 -0.49
C ALA A 87 -19.32 -11.85 -1.48
N ASN A 88 -19.06 -11.63 -2.77
CA ASN A 88 -19.34 -12.60 -3.84
C ASN A 88 -18.22 -13.65 -4.01
N CYS A 89 -17.27 -13.75 -3.08
CA CYS A 89 -16.13 -14.67 -3.14
C CYS A 89 -15.33 -14.61 -4.46
N ARG A 90 -15.31 -13.47 -5.15
CA ARG A 90 -14.65 -13.35 -6.46
C ARG A 90 -13.14 -13.52 -6.32
N ARG A 91 -12.58 -14.37 -7.18
CA ARG A 91 -11.13 -14.60 -7.31
C ARG A 91 -10.46 -13.70 -8.36
N THR A 92 -11.24 -12.83 -9.00
CA THR A 92 -10.78 -11.92 -10.06
C THR A 92 -10.96 -10.47 -9.64
N GLU A 93 -10.13 -9.56 -10.16
CA GLU A 93 -10.36 -8.13 -9.98
C GLU A 93 -11.72 -7.71 -10.58
N LEU A 94 -12.38 -6.74 -9.96
CA LEU A 94 -13.56 -6.08 -10.51
C LEU A 94 -13.18 -5.35 -11.81
N PRO A 95 -14.08 -5.31 -12.81
CA PRO A 95 -13.85 -4.51 -13.99
C PRO A 95 -13.73 -3.03 -13.61
N ALA A 96 -13.01 -2.24 -14.44
CA ALA A 96 -12.65 -0.86 -14.08
C ALA A 96 -13.86 0.04 -13.81
N TYR A 97 -14.96 -0.14 -14.55
CA TYR A 97 -16.20 0.62 -14.37
C TYR A 97 -16.88 0.34 -13.02
N ALA A 98 -16.76 -0.88 -12.49
CA ALA A 98 -17.39 -1.28 -11.23
C ALA A 98 -16.60 -0.85 -9.98
N ARG A 99 -15.45 -0.18 -10.15
CA ARG A 99 -14.58 0.27 -9.06
C ARG A 99 -14.62 1.77 -8.82
N GLY A 100 -15.50 2.52 -9.49
CA GLY A 100 -15.58 3.98 -9.31
C GLY A 100 -14.25 4.72 -9.55
N GLY A 101 -13.40 4.20 -10.45
CA GLY A 101 -12.07 4.75 -10.72
C GLY A 101 -10.96 4.27 -9.77
N HIS A 102 -11.28 3.51 -8.72
CA HIS A 102 -10.30 2.97 -7.79
C HIS A 102 -9.54 1.76 -8.37
N LYS A 103 -8.28 1.59 -7.96
CA LYS A 103 -7.52 0.36 -8.25
C LYS A 103 -7.68 -0.66 -7.14
N GLN A 104 -7.64 -1.94 -7.53
CA GLN A 104 -7.82 -3.08 -6.64
C GLN A 104 -6.55 -3.92 -6.55
N ASN A 105 -6.13 -4.22 -5.33
CA ASN A 105 -5.32 -5.41 -5.04
C ASN A 105 -6.21 -6.55 -4.55
N LEU A 106 -5.80 -7.79 -4.82
CA LEU A 106 -6.54 -8.99 -4.42
C LEU A 106 -5.53 -9.96 -3.82
N PHE A 107 -5.88 -10.50 -2.67
CA PHE A 107 -5.16 -11.58 -2.02
C PHE A 107 -6.19 -12.61 -1.58
N VAL A 108 -5.91 -13.87 -1.90
CA VAL A 108 -6.78 -14.99 -1.60
C VAL A 108 -6.00 -15.97 -0.76
N LEU A 109 -6.43 -16.14 0.49
CA LEU A 109 -6.01 -17.24 1.33
C LEU A 109 -7.06 -18.37 1.22
N ASN A 110 -6.65 -19.62 1.40
CA ASN A 110 -7.52 -20.79 1.50
C ASN A 110 -7.30 -21.45 2.88
N LEU A 111 -7.55 -20.69 3.96
CA LEU A 111 -7.42 -21.15 5.34
C LEU A 111 -8.61 -20.66 6.16
N ALA A 112 -9.47 -21.58 6.58
CA ALA A 112 -10.63 -21.27 7.42
C ALA A 112 -10.19 -20.68 8.77
N ASN A 113 -10.97 -19.73 9.31
CA ASN A 113 -10.80 -19.15 10.65
C ASN A 113 -9.45 -18.45 10.90
N ALA A 114 -8.79 -17.99 9.84
CA ALA A 114 -7.55 -17.24 9.98
C ALA A 114 -7.78 -15.89 10.66
N ASN A 115 -6.88 -15.48 11.57
CA ASN A 115 -6.94 -14.18 12.22
C ASN A 115 -6.90 -13.05 11.17
N PRO A 116 -7.97 -12.23 11.03
CA PRO A 116 -8.06 -11.23 9.98
C PRO A 116 -6.88 -10.24 9.98
N LYS A 117 -6.44 -9.80 11.16
CA LYS A 117 -5.31 -8.88 11.30
C LYS A 117 -4.01 -9.49 10.78
N ALA A 118 -3.73 -10.75 11.13
CA ALA A 118 -2.55 -11.46 10.66
C ALA A 118 -2.58 -11.67 9.14
N VAL A 119 -3.75 -12.04 8.58
CA VAL A 119 -3.93 -12.19 7.13
C VAL A 119 -3.67 -10.87 6.41
N ILE A 120 -4.18 -9.76 6.94
CA ILE A 120 -3.95 -8.41 6.39
C ILE A 120 -2.45 -8.08 6.40
N HIS A 121 -1.76 -8.31 7.51
CA HIS A 121 -0.32 -8.07 7.62
C HIS A 121 0.46 -8.89 6.59
N TYR A 122 0.13 -10.17 6.48
CA TYR A 122 0.78 -11.08 5.53
C TYR A 122 0.56 -10.63 4.09
N ALA A 123 -0.70 -10.39 3.70
CA ALA A 123 -1.07 -10.06 2.34
C ALA A 123 -0.48 -8.72 1.86
N LEU A 124 -0.47 -7.70 2.71
CA LEU A 124 0.19 -6.43 2.40
C LEU A 124 1.70 -6.59 2.26
N SER A 125 2.33 -7.38 3.13
CA SER A 125 3.76 -7.71 3.02
C SER A 125 4.06 -8.46 1.72
N GLN A 126 3.19 -9.40 1.31
CA GLN A 126 3.33 -10.11 0.04
C GLN A 126 3.27 -9.16 -1.16
N TRP A 127 2.29 -8.26 -1.21
CA TRP A 127 2.20 -7.28 -2.28
C TRP A 127 3.40 -6.34 -2.30
N TRP A 128 3.84 -5.89 -1.13
CA TRP A 128 4.98 -4.99 -1.03
C TRP A 128 6.29 -5.66 -1.45
N SER A 129 6.47 -6.94 -1.09
CA SER A 129 7.66 -7.74 -1.42
C SER A 129 7.88 -7.92 -2.92
N GLN A 130 6.88 -7.65 -3.77
CA GLN A 130 7.05 -7.74 -5.22
C GLN A 130 8.19 -6.86 -5.75
N LEU A 131 8.41 -5.69 -5.14
CA LEU A 131 9.55 -4.84 -5.50
C LEU A 131 10.88 -5.56 -5.27
N ALA A 132 11.07 -6.13 -4.08
CA ALA A 132 12.29 -6.85 -3.71
C ALA A 132 12.47 -8.16 -4.48
N ARG A 133 11.37 -8.80 -4.90
CA ARG A 133 11.41 -10.11 -5.59
C ARG A 133 11.58 -9.99 -7.10
N PHE A 134 10.94 -9.00 -7.72
CA PHE A 134 10.90 -8.88 -9.18
C PHE A 134 11.60 -7.65 -9.71
N GLY A 135 11.79 -6.63 -8.87
CA GLY A 135 12.52 -5.43 -9.24
C GLY A 135 11.72 -4.49 -10.13
N MET A 136 11.98 -3.21 -9.92
CA MET A 136 11.62 -2.10 -10.79
C MET A 136 12.89 -1.43 -11.27
N ARG A 137 12.84 -0.87 -12.49
CA ARG A 137 13.92 -0.03 -13.03
C ARG A 137 14.27 1.08 -12.06
N SER A 138 15.54 1.49 -12.05
CA SER A 138 16.06 2.55 -11.16
C SER A 138 15.29 3.86 -11.25
N ASN A 139 14.71 4.20 -12.41
CA ASN A 139 13.90 5.41 -12.58
C ASN A 139 12.49 5.32 -11.95
N MET A 140 12.12 4.18 -11.35
CA MET A 140 10.82 3.94 -10.69
C MET A 140 9.59 4.28 -11.54
N MET A 141 9.74 4.29 -12.86
CA MET A 141 8.67 4.58 -13.82
C MET A 141 7.93 3.30 -14.18
N PHE A 142 6.60 3.38 -14.14
CA PHE A 142 5.72 2.27 -14.47
C PHE A 142 5.29 2.35 -15.94
N TYR A 143 5.83 1.48 -16.78
CA TYR A 143 5.54 1.41 -18.21
C TYR A 143 4.51 0.32 -18.54
N GLN A 144 3.90 0.40 -19.72
CA GLN A 144 2.96 -0.63 -20.19
C GLN A 144 3.59 -2.03 -20.26
N SER A 145 4.91 -2.12 -20.47
CA SER A 145 5.67 -3.37 -20.44
C SER A 145 5.55 -4.10 -19.10
N GLU A 146 5.33 -3.39 -18.00
CA GLU A 146 5.18 -3.99 -16.67
C GLU A 146 3.95 -4.88 -16.56
N TYR A 147 2.88 -4.58 -17.33
CA TYR A 147 1.71 -5.46 -17.42
C TYR A 147 2.01 -6.79 -18.11
N ARG A 148 3.03 -6.85 -18.96
CA ARG A 148 3.40 -8.04 -19.74
C ARG A 148 4.35 -8.99 -19.01
N ARG A 149 4.78 -8.64 -17.79
CA ARG A 149 5.76 -9.43 -17.00
C ARG A 149 5.20 -10.73 -16.40
N GLY A 150 3.94 -11.08 -16.66
CA GLY A 150 3.33 -12.33 -16.23
C GLY A 150 3.45 -12.54 -14.72
N ALA A 151 3.97 -13.69 -14.30
CA ALA A 151 4.14 -14.03 -12.88
C ALA A 151 5.17 -13.17 -12.12
N ARG A 152 6.08 -12.48 -12.82
CA ARG A 152 7.13 -11.62 -12.23
C ARG A 152 6.76 -10.14 -12.26
N ASN A 153 5.47 -9.84 -12.12
CA ASN A 153 4.97 -8.47 -12.16
C ASN A 153 5.02 -7.80 -10.78
N VAL A 154 5.09 -6.47 -10.80
CA VAL A 154 5.09 -5.61 -9.61
C VAL A 154 3.77 -4.86 -9.43
N LEU A 155 2.68 -5.37 -10.02
CA LEU A 155 1.41 -4.63 -10.13
C LEU A 155 0.81 -4.30 -8.77
N LYS A 156 0.91 -5.21 -7.80
CA LYS A 156 0.30 -5.01 -6.48
C LYS A 156 1.09 -3.99 -5.66
N TRP A 157 2.43 -4.07 -5.72
CA TRP A 157 3.31 -3.04 -5.17
C TRP A 157 3.04 -1.69 -5.82
N ALA A 158 3.05 -1.61 -7.15
CA ALA A 158 2.90 -0.37 -7.91
C ALA A 158 1.58 0.35 -7.63
N LYS A 159 0.47 -0.41 -7.51
CA LYS A 159 -0.85 0.14 -7.14
C LYS A 159 -0.84 0.82 -5.76
N GLY A 160 -0.04 0.31 -4.81
CA GLY A 160 0.08 0.85 -3.45
C GLY A 160 1.21 1.87 -3.24
N SER A 161 2.24 1.87 -4.09
CA SER A 161 3.43 2.73 -3.97
C SER A 161 3.39 3.96 -4.88
N LEU A 162 2.90 3.85 -6.12
CA LEU A 162 3.01 4.92 -7.11
C LEU A 162 1.82 5.88 -7.09
N ARG A 163 2.10 7.18 -7.32
CA ARG A 163 1.08 8.19 -7.54
C ARG A 163 0.46 7.98 -8.92
N GLN A 164 -0.87 7.91 -9.00
CA GLN A 164 -1.57 7.90 -10.27
C GLN A 164 -1.85 9.33 -10.75
N PRO A 165 -1.78 9.59 -12.07
CA PRO A 165 -2.04 10.91 -12.64
C PRO A 165 -3.53 11.35 -12.65
N ALA A 166 -4.46 10.61 -12.03
CA ALA A 166 -5.86 11.04 -11.94
C ALA A 166 -6.37 11.04 -10.48
N ARG A 167 -6.91 12.20 -10.08
CA ARG A 167 -7.61 12.59 -8.83
C ARG A 167 -7.54 11.61 -7.64
N VAL A 168 -6.80 12.06 -6.63
CA VAL A 168 -6.81 11.60 -5.23
C VAL A 168 -6.43 10.13 -5.06
N SER A 169 -5.30 9.92 -4.38
CA SER A 169 -4.69 8.61 -4.13
C SER A 169 -5.57 7.73 -3.25
N HIS A 170 -6.59 7.12 -3.82
CA HIS A 170 -7.43 6.10 -3.19
C HIS A 170 -6.98 4.72 -3.71
N SER A 171 -5.96 4.16 -3.06
CA SER A 171 -5.54 2.78 -3.33
C SER A 171 -6.43 1.86 -2.52
N SER A 172 -7.36 1.17 -3.18
CA SER A 172 -8.18 0.15 -2.54
C SER A 172 -7.41 -1.17 -2.55
N SER A 173 -6.92 -1.55 -1.39
CA SER A 173 -6.38 -2.89 -1.16
C SER A 173 -7.53 -3.80 -0.72
N LEU A 174 -7.95 -4.76 -1.56
CA LEU A 174 -9.11 -5.64 -1.29
C LEU A 174 -8.62 -7.02 -0.83
N PHE A 175 -9.26 -7.61 0.19
CA PHE A 175 -8.82 -8.85 0.84
C PHE A 175 -9.93 -9.89 0.93
N ARG A 176 -9.61 -11.15 0.58
CA ARG A 176 -10.45 -12.32 0.86
C ARG A 176 -9.85 -13.09 2.05
N VAL A 177 -10.51 -13.04 3.21
CA VAL A 177 -10.32 -14.03 4.29
C VAL A 177 -11.39 -15.11 4.05
N PRO A 178 -11.05 -16.39 3.82
CA PRO A 178 -12.05 -17.42 3.67
C PRO A 178 -12.56 -17.79 5.06
N THR A 179 -13.59 -17.10 5.51
CA THR A 179 -14.67 -17.58 6.40
C THR A 179 -15.45 -16.35 6.85
N TRP A 180 -16.46 -16.01 6.04
CA TRP A 180 -17.72 -15.44 6.55
C TRP A 180 -18.81 -16.35 5.98
N THR A 181 -18.92 -17.51 6.62
CA THR A 181 -20.00 -18.50 6.60
C THR A 181 -19.95 -18.99 8.04
N VAL A 182 -20.89 -18.74 8.94
CA VAL A 182 -22.29 -18.28 8.86
C VAL A 182 -22.49 -17.22 9.93
#